data_AF-A0A3B0UUL0-F1
#
_entry.id   AF-A0A3B0UUL0-F1
#
_cell.length_a   1.000
_cell.length_b   1.000
_cell.length_c   1.000
_cell.angle_alpha   90.00
_cell.angle_beta   90.00
_cell.angle_gamma   90.00
#
_symmetry.space_group_name_H-M   'P 1'
#
loop_
_entity.id
_entity.type
_entity.pdbx_description
1 polymer ?
#
loop_
_entity_poly.entity_id
_entity_poly.type
_entity_poly.pdbx_seq_one_letter_code
_entity_poly.pdbx_strand_id
1 'polypeptide(L)'
;VNPAIYEYQICLKCHGDTTSITASISRYSPQANPTITNRRLDMAVTNPSFHPVMGIGVNPNVPSLPSSTSPDQSMNASSRIYCTDCHDSDETPRIGGTGPKGPHGSIYPHLLRERYETLYGTQESYAAYALCYRCHDRTSILSNVSFQKHGMMGGHSGHLKIGATCSVCHDPHGVVDDGVSGDHTHLINFDRNIVSPISGNTTPIYKDLGKFSGSCTLICHNKVHNNVTYP
;
A
#
# COMPACT_ATOMS: atom_id res chain seq x y z
N VAL A 1 -34.70 -5.96 6.85
CA VAL A 1 -33.36 -6.02 6.20
C VAL A 1 -32.74 -4.64 6.36
N ASN A 2 -31.57 -4.52 6.99
CA ASN A 2 -30.91 -3.21 7.11
C ASN A 2 -30.10 -2.95 5.83
N PRO A 3 -30.37 -1.86 5.10
CA PRO A 3 -29.63 -1.55 3.87
C PRO A 3 -28.18 -1.21 4.20
N ALA A 4 -27.27 -1.53 3.27
CA ALA A 4 -25.90 -1.05 3.34
C ALA A 4 -25.87 0.47 3.10
N ILE A 5 -25.14 1.18 3.96
CA ILE A 5 -24.95 2.64 3.89
C ILE A 5 -23.57 3.01 3.32
N TYR A 6 -22.63 2.06 3.31
CA TYR A 6 -21.31 2.22 2.71
C TYR A 6 -20.99 1.05 1.78
N GLU A 7 -20.29 1.32 0.68
CA GLU A 7 -19.90 0.32 -0.32
C GLU A 7 -19.13 -0.86 0.30
N TYR A 8 -18.17 -0.58 1.19
CA TYR A 8 -17.37 -1.62 1.83
C TYR A 8 -18.24 -2.65 2.58
N GLN A 9 -19.42 -2.27 3.08
CA GLN A 9 -20.32 -3.21 3.77
C GLN A 9 -20.88 -4.28 2.82
N ILE A 10 -20.94 -3.98 1.52
CA ILE A 10 -21.32 -4.93 0.48
C ILE A 10 -20.13 -5.82 0.17
N CYS A 11 -18.96 -5.24 -0.11
CA CYS A 11 -17.73 -5.98 -0.45
C CYS A 11 -17.32 -6.95 0.67
N LEU A 12 -17.38 -6.52 1.93
CA LEU A 12 -16.99 -7.31 3.09
C LEU A 12 -17.98 -8.43 3.46
N LYS A 13 -19.14 -8.56 2.80
CA LYS A 13 -19.97 -9.77 2.93
C LYS A 13 -19.28 -10.99 2.35
N CYS A 14 -18.44 -10.78 1.35
CA CYS A 14 -17.63 -11.84 0.74
C CYS A 14 -16.17 -11.71 1.19
N HIS A 15 -15.56 -10.53 1.12
CA HIS A 15 -14.11 -10.36 1.38
C HIS A 15 -13.74 -10.14 2.85
N GLY A 16 -14.72 -10.02 3.74
CA GLY A 16 -14.51 -9.60 5.14
C GLY A 16 -14.36 -10.73 6.14
N ASP A 17 -14.36 -11.98 5.69
CA ASP A 17 -14.14 -13.18 6.50
C ASP A 17 -13.09 -14.07 5.83
N THR A 18 -12.86 -15.28 6.36
CA THR A 18 -11.89 -16.23 5.81
C THR A 18 -12.33 -16.75 4.44
N THR A 19 -11.98 -15.99 3.40
CA THR A 19 -12.11 -16.47 2.03
C THR A 19 -10.83 -17.16 1.62
N SER A 20 -10.97 -18.28 0.89
CA SER A 20 -9.85 -18.96 0.23
C SER A 20 -9.34 -18.17 -0.98
N ILE A 21 -9.15 -16.85 -0.82
CA ILE A 21 -8.48 -15.99 -1.79
C ILE A 21 -7.02 -15.96 -1.39
N THR A 22 -6.16 -16.41 -2.29
CA THR A 22 -4.72 -16.38 -2.05
C THR A 22 -4.23 -14.94 -2.19
N ALA A 23 -3.53 -14.43 -1.18
CA ALA A 23 -2.86 -13.14 -1.29
C ALA A 23 -1.80 -13.21 -2.40
N SER A 24 -1.81 -12.26 -3.33
CA SER A 24 -0.82 -12.23 -4.42
C SER A 24 0.59 -11.91 -3.95
N ILE A 25 0.71 -11.29 -2.77
CA ILE A 25 1.97 -10.91 -2.15
C ILE A 25 2.00 -11.51 -0.76
N SER A 26 3.06 -12.26 -0.46
CA SER A 26 3.23 -12.88 0.85
C SER A 26 3.82 -11.86 1.83
N ARG A 27 3.15 -11.66 2.96
CA ARG A 27 3.45 -10.61 3.95
C ARG A 27 3.85 -11.19 5.30
N TYR A 28 4.51 -10.38 6.13
CA TYR A 28 4.88 -10.78 7.50
C TYR A 28 3.71 -10.63 8.49
N SER A 29 2.89 -9.58 8.37
CA SER A 29 1.71 -9.32 9.22
C SER A 29 0.43 -9.15 8.38
N PRO A 30 -0.78 -9.42 8.90
CA PRO A 30 -1.23 -10.67 9.47
C PRO A 30 -1.50 -11.70 8.34
N GLN A 31 -0.47 -12.18 7.64
CA GLN A 31 -0.65 -13.08 6.48
C GLN A 31 0.43 -14.17 6.42
N ALA A 32 0.79 -14.73 7.58
CA ALA A 32 1.65 -15.92 7.66
C ALA A 32 1.07 -17.14 6.91
N ASN A 33 -0.25 -17.15 6.66
CA ASN A 33 -0.92 -18.11 5.80
C ASN A 33 -1.46 -17.42 4.53
N PRO A 34 -0.84 -17.64 3.35
CA PRO A 34 -1.22 -16.95 2.11
C PRO A 34 -2.59 -17.36 1.57
N THR A 35 -3.21 -18.44 2.07
CA THR A 35 -4.47 -18.98 1.51
C THR A 35 -5.74 -18.44 2.16
N ILE A 36 -5.63 -17.55 3.16
CA ILE A 36 -6.79 -16.96 3.83
C ILE A 36 -6.56 -15.47 4.03
N THR A 37 -7.39 -14.64 3.40
CA THR A 37 -7.37 -13.18 3.61
C THR A 37 -8.66 -12.73 4.27
N ASN A 38 -8.56 -11.86 5.28
CA ASN A 38 -9.71 -11.23 5.92
C ASN A 38 -9.57 -9.70 5.81
N ARG A 39 -10.22 -9.11 4.79
CA ARG A 39 -10.10 -7.68 4.51
C ARG A 39 -10.76 -6.79 5.56
N ARG A 40 -11.67 -7.33 6.37
CA ARG A 40 -12.25 -6.61 7.51
C ARG A 40 -11.21 -6.40 8.61
N LEU A 41 -10.35 -7.39 8.84
CA LEU A 41 -9.25 -7.28 9.81
C LEU A 41 -8.11 -6.43 9.25
N ASP A 42 -7.74 -6.62 7.98
CA ASP A 42 -6.64 -5.86 7.35
C ASP A 42 -6.92 -4.34 7.35
N MET A 43 -8.17 -3.93 7.13
CA MET A 43 -8.59 -2.52 7.05
C MET A 43 -9.30 -2.02 8.33
N ALA A 44 -9.16 -2.72 9.46
CA ALA A 44 -9.78 -2.31 10.70
C ALA A 44 -9.27 -0.92 11.12
N VAL A 45 -10.18 -0.04 11.54
CA VAL A 45 -9.83 1.35 11.90
C VAL A 45 -8.97 1.48 13.18
N THR A 46 -8.77 0.36 13.87
CA THR A 46 -7.90 0.21 15.03
C THR A 46 -6.46 -0.18 14.64
N ASN A 47 -6.20 -0.48 13.37
CA ASN A 47 -4.88 -0.87 12.90
C ASN A 47 -3.91 0.33 12.87
N PRO A 48 -2.60 0.09 13.08
CA PRO A 48 -1.57 1.13 12.95
C PRO A 48 -1.58 1.88 11.62
N SER A 49 -1.98 1.21 10.53
CA SER A 49 -2.22 1.85 9.24
C SER A 49 -3.21 1.09 8.38
N PHE A 50 -3.94 1.84 7.55
CA PHE A 50 -4.91 1.33 6.58
C PHE A 50 -5.24 2.42 5.55
N HIS A 51 -5.63 2.01 4.35
CA HIS A 51 -6.28 2.96 3.43
C HIS A 51 -7.71 3.27 3.90
N PRO A 52 -8.19 4.52 3.76
CA PRO A 52 -9.38 5.02 4.46
C PRO A 52 -10.71 4.58 3.83
N VAL A 53 -10.94 3.27 3.74
CA VAL A 53 -12.17 2.65 3.21
C VAL A 53 -13.23 2.53 4.31
N MET A 54 -12.85 1.93 5.45
CA MET A 54 -13.77 1.68 6.57
C MET A 54 -13.84 2.87 7.54
N GLY A 55 -12.83 3.75 7.52
CA GLY A 55 -12.64 4.88 8.42
C GLY A 55 -11.83 6.01 7.78
N ILE A 56 -11.76 7.16 8.44
CA ILE A 56 -10.77 8.18 8.10
C ILE A 56 -9.38 7.63 8.48
N GLY A 57 -8.36 7.95 7.69
CA GLY A 57 -7.00 7.49 7.95
C GLY A 57 -6.43 8.05 9.26
N VAL A 58 -5.52 7.31 9.88
CA VAL A 58 -4.89 7.70 11.16
C VAL A 58 -3.69 8.62 11.01
N ASN A 59 -3.10 8.70 9.81
CA ASN A 59 -1.94 9.55 9.55
C ASN A 59 -2.39 10.92 8.99
N PRO A 60 -2.21 12.02 9.72
CA PRO A 60 -2.60 13.35 9.25
C PRO A 60 -1.62 13.94 8.22
N ASN A 61 -0.46 13.31 7.99
CA ASN A 61 0.61 13.84 7.13
C ASN A 61 0.83 12.91 5.93
N VAL A 62 0.09 13.15 4.84
CA VAL A 62 0.27 12.44 3.57
C VAL A 62 0.62 13.45 2.47
N PRO A 63 1.88 13.93 2.38
CA PRO A 63 2.27 15.06 1.53
C PRO A 63 2.23 14.76 0.02
N SER A 64 1.94 13.52 -0.36
CA SER A 64 1.65 13.16 -1.75
C SER A 64 0.17 13.28 -2.10
N LEU A 65 -0.73 13.63 -1.17
CA LEU A 65 -2.13 13.91 -1.52
C LEU A 65 -2.36 15.42 -1.71
N PRO A 66 -3.19 15.82 -2.71
CA PRO A 66 -3.67 15.02 -3.82
C PRO A 66 -2.61 14.86 -4.92
N SER A 67 -2.76 13.83 -5.75
CA SER A 67 -2.03 13.73 -7.02
C SER A 67 -2.39 14.89 -7.93
N SER A 68 -1.38 15.51 -8.56
CA SER A 68 -1.58 16.51 -9.61
C SER A 68 -2.40 15.99 -10.81
N THR A 69 -2.55 14.67 -10.95
CA THR A 69 -3.34 14.04 -12.02
C THR A 69 -4.71 13.52 -11.55
N SER A 70 -5.05 13.70 -10.27
CA SER A 70 -6.37 13.35 -9.75
C SER A 70 -7.45 14.28 -10.31
N PRO A 71 -8.61 13.77 -10.77
CA PRO A 71 -9.76 14.63 -11.04
C PRO A 71 -10.29 15.33 -9.78
N ASP A 72 -10.11 14.70 -8.61
CA ASP A 72 -10.45 15.28 -7.31
C ASP A 72 -9.22 15.89 -6.66
N GLN A 73 -9.08 17.21 -6.81
CA GLN A 73 -8.04 18.02 -6.17
C GLN A 73 -8.39 18.43 -4.73
N SER A 74 -9.53 17.98 -4.19
CA SER A 74 -9.91 18.22 -2.79
C SER A 74 -9.45 17.10 -1.85
N MET A 75 -8.98 15.98 -2.41
CA MET A 75 -8.51 14.82 -1.65
C MET A 75 -7.37 15.18 -0.70
N ASN A 76 -7.51 14.78 0.56
CA ASN A 76 -6.54 15.03 1.62
C ASN A 76 -6.54 13.87 2.63
N ALA A 77 -5.74 13.97 3.69
CA ALA A 77 -5.60 12.91 4.71
C ALA A 77 -6.91 12.56 5.44
N SER A 78 -7.89 13.46 5.45
CA SER A 78 -9.21 13.22 6.06
C SER A 78 -10.23 12.60 5.10
N SER A 79 -9.89 12.44 3.81
CA SER A 79 -10.77 11.84 2.81
C SER A 79 -10.96 10.35 3.07
N ARG A 80 -12.18 9.87 2.82
CA ARG A 80 -12.47 8.43 2.68
C ARG A 80 -12.43 8.06 1.21
N ILE A 81 -12.00 6.82 0.94
CA ILE A 81 -12.03 6.22 -0.39
C ILE A 81 -12.96 5.02 -0.42
N TYR A 82 -13.24 4.54 -1.61
CA TYR A 82 -14.14 3.43 -1.90
C TYR A 82 -13.33 2.23 -2.39
N CYS A 83 -13.87 1.02 -2.25
CA CYS A 83 -13.28 -0.18 -2.85
C CYS A 83 -13.11 0.01 -4.36
N THR A 84 -14.08 0.67 -5.02
CA THR A 84 -14.03 1.01 -6.45
C THR A 84 -13.08 2.16 -6.81
N ASP A 85 -12.45 2.83 -5.85
CA ASP A 85 -11.33 3.73 -6.16
C ASP A 85 -10.03 2.96 -6.44
N CYS A 86 -10.01 1.64 -6.20
CA CYS A 86 -8.92 0.76 -6.63
C CYS A 86 -9.41 -0.38 -7.53
N HIS A 87 -10.55 -0.98 -7.19
CA HIS A 87 -11.13 -2.15 -7.86
C HIS A 87 -12.34 -1.76 -8.71
N ASP A 88 -12.12 -1.36 -9.95
CA ASP A 88 -13.14 -0.92 -10.92
C ASP A 88 -12.70 -1.36 -12.32
N SER A 89 -13.57 -1.20 -13.32
CA SER A 89 -13.22 -1.43 -14.73
C SER A 89 -12.05 -0.54 -15.15
N ASP A 90 -11.15 -1.03 -16.01
CA ASP A 90 -10.09 -0.22 -16.62
C ASP A 90 -10.61 0.71 -17.74
N GLU A 91 -11.91 0.68 -18.00
CA GLU A 91 -12.62 1.62 -18.86
C GLU A 91 -13.63 2.49 -18.07
N THR A 92 -13.57 2.51 -16.73
CA THR A 92 -14.53 3.25 -15.89
C THR A 92 -14.54 4.76 -16.24
N PRO A 93 -15.72 5.43 -16.19
CA PRO A 93 -15.79 6.88 -16.34
C PRO A 93 -14.95 7.65 -15.31
N ARG A 94 -14.59 7.05 -14.17
CA ARG A 94 -13.74 7.66 -13.14
C ARG A 94 -12.31 7.95 -13.62
N ILE A 95 -11.87 7.30 -14.69
CA ILE A 95 -10.57 7.53 -15.33
C ILE A 95 -10.73 8.04 -16.77
N GLY A 96 -11.92 8.50 -17.14
CA GLY A 96 -12.22 9.07 -18.46
C GLY A 96 -12.64 8.06 -19.54
N GLY A 97 -12.90 6.80 -19.18
CA GLY A 97 -13.37 5.77 -20.10
C GLY A 97 -14.90 5.74 -20.30
N THR A 98 -15.37 4.83 -21.15
CA THR A 98 -16.79 4.64 -21.51
C THR A 98 -17.39 3.31 -21.04
N GLY A 99 -16.62 2.52 -20.30
CA GLY A 99 -17.00 1.20 -19.79
C GLY A 99 -17.93 1.27 -18.58
N PRO A 100 -18.34 0.09 -18.05
CA PRO A 100 -19.21 0.01 -16.88
C PRO A 100 -18.52 0.54 -15.62
N LYS A 101 -19.34 0.92 -14.63
CA LYS A 101 -18.87 1.14 -13.25
C LYS A 101 -18.97 -0.18 -12.47
N GLY A 102 -17.94 -0.50 -11.70
CA GLY A 102 -17.86 -1.64 -10.80
C GLY A 102 -16.65 -2.54 -11.06
N PRO A 103 -16.33 -3.45 -10.13
CA PRO A 103 -15.10 -4.25 -10.13
C PRO A 103 -15.02 -5.32 -11.24
N HIS A 104 -15.91 -5.31 -12.23
CA HIS A 104 -15.87 -6.25 -13.35
C HIS A 104 -15.41 -5.54 -14.62
N GLY A 105 -14.60 -6.23 -15.43
CA GLY A 105 -14.11 -5.69 -16.70
C GLY A 105 -12.89 -4.80 -16.51
N SER A 106 -11.94 -5.23 -15.66
CA SER A 106 -10.58 -4.73 -15.71
C SER A 106 -9.65 -5.77 -16.31
N ILE A 107 -8.78 -5.35 -17.23
CA ILE A 107 -7.68 -6.18 -17.75
C ILE A 107 -6.51 -6.33 -16.78
N TYR A 108 -6.43 -5.47 -15.76
CA TYR A 108 -5.33 -5.49 -14.79
C TYR A 108 -5.57 -6.55 -13.72
N PRO A 109 -4.52 -7.26 -13.27
CA PRO A 109 -4.62 -8.26 -12.21
C PRO A 109 -5.34 -7.71 -10.97
N HIS A 110 -6.09 -8.57 -10.29
CA HIS A 110 -6.90 -8.21 -9.11
C HIS A 110 -8.03 -7.21 -9.40
N LEU A 111 -8.44 -7.10 -10.66
CA LEU A 111 -9.53 -6.21 -11.10
C LEU A 111 -9.25 -4.75 -10.75
N LEU A 112 -7.98 -4.34 -10.88
CA LEU A 112 -7.56 -2.98 -10.57
C LEU A 112 -7.96 -2.04 -11.69
N ARG A 113 -8.47 -0.86 -11.39
CA ARG A 113 -8.92 0.08 -12.43
C ARG A 113 -7.81 0.68 -13.28
N GLU A 114 -6.59 0.65 -12.76
CA GLU A 114 -5.40 1.17 -13.40
C GLU A 114 -4.23 0.23 -13.13
N ARG A 115 -3.22 0.33 -13.97
CA ARG A 115 -2.02 -0.52 -13.91
C ARG A 115 -1.29 -0.37 -12.58
N TYR A 116 -0.90 -1.52 -12.02
CA TYR A 116 -0.03 -1.61 -10.86
C TYR A 116 0.92 -2.79 -10.99
N GLU A 117 2.18 -2.50 -11.30
CA GLU A 117 3.23 -3.51 -11.38
C GLU A 117 3.81 -3.80 -9.99
N THR A 118 3.85 -5.08 -9.61
CA THR A 118 4.33 -5.52 -8.30
C THR A 118 5.64 -6.28 -8.37
N LEU A 119 6.04 -6.73 -9.56
CA LEU A 119 7.25 -7.52 -9.78
C LEU A 119 8.51 -6.70 -9.46
N TYR A 120 9.33 -7.21 -8.54
CA TYR A 120 10.64 -6.63 -8.24
C TYR A 120 11.52 -6.54 -9.49
N GLY A 121 12.23 -5.41 -9.64
CA GLY A 121 13.00 -5.09 -10.84
C GLY A 121 12.21 -4.28 -11.88
N THR A 122 10.89 -4.08 -11.68
CA THR A 122 10.12 -3.19 -12.55
C THR A 122 10.59 -1.75 -12.37
N GLN A 123 11.01 -1.12 -13.48
CA GLN A 123 11.42 0.26 -13.47
C GLN A 123 10.22 1.18 -13.22
N GLU A 124 10.39 2.14 -12.32
CA GLU A 124 9.38 3.16 -12.07
C GLU A 124 9.04 3.94 -13.34
N SER A 125 7.74 4.08 -13.59
CA SER A 125 7.16 5.01 -14.54
C SER A 125 5.75 5.37 -14.09
N TYR A 126 5.19 6.46 -14.62
CA TYR A 126 3.79 6.81 -14.37
C TYR A 126 2.85 5.65 -14.69
N ALA A 127 3.06 4.99 -15.84
CA ALA A 127 2.21 3.88 -16.26
C ALA A 127 2.34 2.65 -15.35
N ALA A 128 3.54 2.31 -14.86
CA ALA A 128 3.76 1.13 -14.02
C ALA A 128 3.01 1.22 -12.68
N TYR A 129 2.85 2.43 -12.14
CA TYR A 129 2.19 2.67 -10.84
C TYR A 129 1.00 3.62 -10.97
N ALA A 130 0.31 3.60 -12.12
CA ALA A 130 -0.79 4.50 -12.44
C ALA A 130 -1.88 4.49 -11.35
N LEU A 131 -2.20 3.30 -10.81
CA LEU A 131 -3.15 3.16 -9.72
C LEU A 131 -2.77 3.97 -8.47
N CYS A 132 -1.51 3.88 -8.05
CA CYS A 132 -1.02 4.61 -6.88
C CYS A 132 -0.96 6.11 -7.18
N TYR A 133 -0.50 6.46 -8.38
CA TYR A 133 -0.36 7.84 -8.82
C TYR A 133 -1.68 8.55 -9.09
N ARG A 134 -2.80 7.82 -9.15
CA ARG A 134 -4.12 8.41 -9.20
C ARG A 134 -4.42 9.26 -7.97
N CYS A 135 -3.98 8.80 -6.80
CA CYS A 135 -4.20 9.50 -5.53
C CYS A 135 -2.93 10.19 -5.03
N HIS A 136 -1.77 9.54 -5.16
CA HIS A 136 -0.50 10.06 -4.67
C HIS A 136 0.33 10.75 -5.76
N ASP A 137 0.77 11.98 -5.50
CA ASP A 137 1.57 12.77 -6.41
C ASP A 137 2.95 12.15 -6.63
N ARG A 138 3.23 11.83 -7.89
CA ARG A 138 4.50 11.23 -8.33
C ARG A 138 5.69 12.14 -8.02
N THR A 139 5.55 13.45 -8.18
CA THR A 139 6.63 14.40 -7.94
C THR A 139 7.00 14.44 -6.46
N SER A 140 6.01 14.45 -5.58
CA SER A 140 6.18 14.34 -4.12
C SER A 140 6.92 13.05 -3.72
N ILE A 141 6.50 11.91 -4.28
CA ILE A 141 7.15 10.61 -4.03
C ILE A 141 8.62 10.61 -4.51
N LEU A 142 8.87 10.97 -5.78
CA LEU A 142 10.22 10.92 -6.35
C LEU A 142 11.17 11.97 -5.80
N SER A 143 10.62 13.06 -5.23
CA SER A 143 11.39 14.06 -4.50
C SER A 143 11.72 13.64 -3.07
N ASN A 144 11.27 12.46 -2.63
CA ASN A 144 11.54 11.88 -1.31
C ASN A 144 10.98 12.72 -0.15
N VAL A 145 9.84 13.39 -0.35
CA VAL A 145 9.27 14.35 0.61
C VAL A 145 8.99 13.72 1.98
N SER A 146 8.46 12.49 2.00
CA SER A 146 8.06 11.79 3.24
C SER A 146 8.98 10.64 3.67
N PHE A 147 9.94 10.26 2.83
CA PHE A 147 10.90 9.19 3.10
C PHE A 147 12.22 9.58 2.45
N GLN A 148 13.09 10.22 3.22
CA GLN A 148 14.29 10.85 2.68
C GLN A 148 15.41 9.84 2.43
N LYS A 149 16.45 10.33 1.76
CA LYS A 149 17.67 9.56 1.53
C LYS A 149 18.54 9.55 2.78
N HIS A 150 19.22 8.43 2.99
CA HIS A 150 20.37 8.37 3.88
C HIS A 150 21.64 8.69 3.06
N GLY A 151 22.07 9.95 3.10
CA GLY A 151 23.15 10.44 2.24
C GLY A 151 22.75 10.40 0.75
N MET A 152 23.51 9.69 -0.08
CA MET A 152 23.20 9.54 -1.52
C MET A 152 22.31 8.33 -1.84
N MET A 153 21.93 7.52 -0.85
CA MET A 153 21.23 6.24 -1.04
C MET A 153 19.87 6.22 -0.30
N GLY A 154 18.97 5.33 -0.71
CA GLY A 154 17.64 5.20 -0.12
C GLY A 154 16.64 6.24 -0.63
N GLY A 155 15.66 6.58 0.21
CA GLY A 155 14.47 7.32 -0.19
C GLY A 155 13.61 6.55 -1.20
N HIS A 156 12.42 7.08 -1.52
CA HIS A 156 11.57 6.49 -2.54
C HIS A 156 12.29 6.42 -3.89
N SER A 157 12.94 7.51 -4.31
CA SER A 157 13.65 7.57 -5.59
C SER A 157 14.78 6.55 -5.71
N GLY A 158 15.53 6.27 -4.65
CA GLY A 158 16.60 5.27 -4.69
C GLY A 158 16.05 3.85 -4.78
N HIS A 159 15.03 3.52 -3.99
CA HIS A 159 14.40 2.21 -4.01
C HIS A 159 13.64 1.94 -5.32
N LEU A 160 12.89 2.92 -5.82
CA LEU A 160 12.20 2.82 -7.11
C LEU A 160 13.19 2.71 -8.28
N LYS A 161 14.38 3.32 -8.18
CA LYS A 161 15.44 3.21 -9.20
C LYS A 161 16.05 1.80 -9.30
N ILE A 162 16.08 1.05 -8.20
CA ILE A 162 16.55 -0.35 -8.21
C ILE A 162 15.41 -1.35 -8.45
N GLY A 163 14.21 -0.86 -8.78
CA GLY A 163 13.04 -1.69 -9.05
C GLY A 163 12.36 -2.26 -7.81
N ALA A 164 12.57 -1.69 -6.63
CA ALA A 164 11.74 -1.99 -5.47
C ALA A 164 10.38 -1.30 -5.65
N THR A 165 9.39 -2.06 -6.11
CA THR A 165 8.01 -1.59 -6.33
C THR A 165 7.36 -1.18 -5.02
N CYS A 166 6.26 -0.41 -5.09
CA CYS A 166 5.51 0.02 -3.90
C CYS A 166 5.13 -1.17 -3.00
N SER A 167 4.78 -2.30 -3.61
CA SER A 167 4.40 -3.50 -2.90
C SER A 167 5.54 -4.19 -2.18
N VAL A 168 6.82 -3.89 -2.46
CA VAL A 168 7.92 -4.48 -1.67
C VAL A 168 7.80 -4.09 -0.20
N CYS A 169 7.31 -2.87 0.08
CA CYS A 169 7.18 -2.34 1.43
C CYS A 169 5.73 -2.16 1.89
N HIS A 170 4.83 -1.72 1.00
CA HIS A 170 3.49 -1.29 1.40
C HIS A 170 2.42 -2.36 1.13
N ASP A 171 1.59 -2.67 2.13
CA ASP A 171 0.33 -3.40 1.96
C ASP A 171 -0.82 -2.41 1.65
N PRO A 172 -1.46 -2.48 0.47
CA PRO A 172 -2.45 -1.48 0.06
C PRO A 172 -3.77 -1.52 0.82
N HIS A 173 -4.03 -2.50 1.70
CA HIS A 173 -5.28 -2.50 2.48
C HIS A 173 -5.05 -1.92 3.87
N GLY A 174 -4.06 -2.46 4.58
CA GLY A 174 -3.72 -2.09 5.94
C GLY A 174 -2.93 -3.19 6.61
N VAL A 175 -2.42 -2.90 7.80
CA VAL A 175 -1.50 -3.79 8.50
C VAL A 175 -1.94 -3.89 9.94
N VAL A 176 -2.22 -5.11 10.39
CA VAL A 176 -2.54 -5.40 11.79
C VAL A 176 -1.27 -5.34 12.63
N ASP A 177 -1.39 -4.87 13.86
CA ASP A 177 -0.30 -4.97 14.82
C ASP A 177 -0.12 -6.43 15.24
N ASP A 178 1.03 -7.02 14.92
CA ASP A 178 1.39 -8.39 15.30
C ASP A 178 2.32 -8.45 16.53
N GLY A 179 2.76 -7.29 17.04
CA GLY A 179 3.72 -7.19 18.14
C GLY A 179 5.14 -7.70 17.84
N VAL A 180 5.46 -8.01 16.57
CA VAL A 180 6.70 -8.70 16.17
C VAL A 180 7.41 -8.04 14.99
N SER A 181 6.73 -7.62 13.93
CA SER A 181 7.35 -7.11 12.69
C SER A 181 7.42 -5.59 12.55
N GLY A 182 7.29 -4.87 13.68
CA GLY A 182 7.58 -3.44 13.80
C GLY A 182 6.34 -2.61 14.14
N ASP A 183 6.41 -1.30 13.86
CA ASP A 183 5.34 -0.36 14.23
C ASP A 183 4.17 -0.34 13.23
N HIS A 184 4.35 -0.92 12.04
CA HIS A 184 3.32 -1.06 11.01
C HIS A 184 2.63 0.24 10.56
N THR A 185 3.21 1.40 10.85
CA THR A 185 2.74 2.67 10.31
C THR A 185 3.06 2.76 8.81
N HIS A 186 2.42 3.71 8.12
CA HIS A 186 2.66 3.96 6.69
C HIS A 186 2.43 2.74 5.78
N LEU A 187 1.55 1.81 6.16
CA LEU A 187 1.27 0.56 5.45
C LEU A 187 2.47 -0.39 5.34
N ILE A 188 3.52 -0.20 6.17
CA ILE A 188 4.75 -0.98 6.03
C ILE A 188 4.56 -2.41 6.55
N ASN A 189 4.67 -3.34 5.61
CA ASN A 189 4.55 -4.77 5.79
C ASN A 189 5.24 -5.46 4.60
N PHE A 190 6.45 -5.95 4.82
CA PHE A 190 7.35 -6.30 3.71
C PHE A 190 6.91 -7.55 2.92
N ASP A 191 7.23 -7.57 1.63
CA ASP A 191 7.09 -8.76 0.78
C ASP A 191 8.15 -9.81 1.17
N ARG A 192 7.70 -10.98 1.62
CA ARG A 192 8.54 -12.11 2.07
C ARG A 192 9.40 -12.71 0.95
N ASN A 193 9.01 -12.53 -0.30
CA ASN A 193 9.79 -13.04 -1.43
C ASN A 193 11.01 -12.16 -1.75
N ILE A 194 11.01 -10.91 -1.27
CA ILE A 194 12.02 -9.90 -1.61
C ILE A 194 12.83 -9.46 -0.38
N VAL A 195 12.16 -9.35 0.77
CA VAL A 195 12.73 -8.84 2.02
C VAL A 195 12.81 -9.97 3.04
N SER A 196 13.99 -10.12 3.64
CA SER A 196 14.26 -11.13 4.68
C SER A 196 14.75 -10.49 5.98
N PRO A 197 14.58 -11.17 7.13
CA PRO A 197 15.20 -10.72 8.37
C PRO A 197 16.73 -10.77 8.28
N ILE A 198 17.40 -9.92 9.07
CA ILE A 198 18.83 -10.09 9.34
C ILE A 198 19.06 -11.32 10.23
N SER A 199 20.30 -11.82 10.29
CA SER A 199 20.66 -12.91 11.20
C SER A 199 20.31 -12.56 12.65
N GLY A 200 19.57 -13.44 13.33
CA GLY A 200 19.11 -13.25 14.70
C GLY A 200 17.68 -12.72 14.83
N ASN A 201 17.10 -12.18 13.76
CA ASN A 201 15.69 -11.76 13.73
C ASN A 201 14.81 -12.83 13.10
N THR A 202 13.56 -12.94 13.57
CA THR A 202 12.53 -13.78 12.95
C THR A 202 11.77 -13.04 11.84
N THR A 203 11.74 -11.71 11.89
CA THR A 203 11.05 -10.83 10.95
C THR A 203 11.91 -9.60 10.59
N PRO A 204 11.76 -9.02 9.38
CA PRO A 204 12.25 -7.67 9.12
C PRO A 204 11.47 -6.68 9.98
N ILE A 205 12.14 -5.64 10.47
CA ILE A 205 11.56 -4.67 11.40
C ILE A 205 11.62 -3.28 10.76
N TYR A 206 10.48 -2.60 10.74
CA TYR A 206 10.40 -1.16 10.55
C TYR A 206 10.03 -0.48 11.86
N LYS A 207 10.73 0.61 12.19
CA LYS A 207 10.41 1.49 13.32
C LYS A 207 10.07 2.87 12.82
N ASP A 208 8.95 3.39 13.27
CA ASP A 208 8.53 4.77 13.09
C ASP A 208 9.24 5.64 14.13
N LEU A 209 10.01 6.62 13.67
CA LEU A 209 10.73 7.56 14.54
C LEU A 209 10.07 8.95 14.54
N GLY A 210 8.87 9.06 13.98
CA GLY A 210 8.07 10.28 13.90
C GLY A 210 8.05 10.87 12.50
N LYS A 211 7.76 12.18 12.42
CA LYS A 211 7.48 12.86 11.16
C LYS A 211 8.61 12.67 10.14
N PHE A 212 8.30 11.94 9.07
CA PHE A 212 9.19 11.64 7.94
C PHE A 212 10.47 10.87 8.33
N SER A 213 10.47 10.22 9.50
CA SER A 213 11.64 9.54 10.04
C SER A 213 11.31 8.09 10.41
N GLY A 214 12.23 7.19 10.14
CA GLY A 214 12.10 5.78 10.52
C GLY A 214 13.40 5.01 10.42
N SER A 215 13.40 3.76 10.87
CA SER A 215 14.53 2.85 10.66
C SER A 215 14.10 1.48 10.18
N CYS A 216 14.99 0.83 9.43
CA CYS A 216 14.79 -0.53 8.94
C CYS A 216 15.89 -1.46 9.46
N THR A 217 15.47 -2.65 9.93
CA THR A 217 16.33 -3.78 10.28
C THR A 217 15.92 -5.00 9.46
N LEU A 218 16.55 -5.19 8.30
CA LEU A 218 16.18 -6.18 7.27
C LEU A 218 17.33 -6.44 6.28
N ILE A 219 17.16 -7.46 5.44
CA ILE A 219 17.97 -7.69 4.24
C ILE A 219 17.06 -7.48 3.02
N CYS A 220 17.48 -6.64 2.09
CA CYS A 220 16.84 -6.44 0.79
C CYS A 220 17.94 -6.11 -0.23
N HIS A 221 17.74 -6.40 -1.53
CA HIS A 221 18.70 -6.07 -2.61
C HIS A 221 20.17 -6.45 -2.30
N ASN A 222 20.38 -7.57 -1.61
CA ASN A 222 21.70 -8.05 -1.12
C ASN A 222 22.43 -7.05 -0.20
N LYS A 223 21.70 -6.14 0.42
CA LYS A 223 22.20 -5.19 1.42
C LYS A 223 21.55 -5.46 2.77
N VAL A 224 22.39 -5.44 3.80
CA VAL A 224 21.95 -5.49 5.18
C VAL A 224 21.62 -4.07 5.62
N HIS A 225 20.37 -3.86 5.99
CA HIS A 225 19.93 -2.69 6.73
C HIS A 225 19.91 -3.11 8.20
N ASN A 226 20.90 -2.69 8.99
CA ASN A 226 20.93 -2.97 10.43
C ASN A 226 20.68 -1.66 11.19
N ASN A 227 19.43 -1.45 11.60
CA ASN A 227 18.97 -0.20 12.21
C ASN A 227 19.35 1.05 11.38
N VAL A 228 19.26 0.95 10.06
CA VAL A 228 19.55 2.09 9.16
C VAL A 228 18.42 3.09 9.28
N THR A 229 18.76 4.33 9.63
CA THR A 229 17.80 5.43 9.80
C THR A 229 17.64 6.25 8.53
N TYR A 230 16.42 6.73 8.31
CA TYR A 230 16.05 7.63 7.23
C TYR A 230 15.42 8.87 7.88
N PRO A 231 16.10 10.03 7.85
CA PRO A 231 15.65 11.26 8.51
C PRO A 231 14.55 12.00 7.73
#